data_AF-A0A354BEW9-F1
#
_entry.id   AF-A0A354BEW9-F1
#
_cell.length_a   1.000
_cell.length_b   1.000
_cell.length_c   1.000
_cell.angle_alpha   90.00
_cell.angle_beta   90.00
_cell.angle_gamma   90.00
#
_symmetry.space_group_name_H-M   'P 1'
#
loop_
_entity.id
_entity.type
_entity.pdbx_description
1 polymer ?
#
loop_
_entity_poly.entity_id
_entity_poly.type
_entity_poly.pdbx_seq_one_letter_code
_entity_poly.pdbx_strand_id
1 'polypeptide(L)'
;KDCVGCHVDGFGKEGGYVIEEPEKFLTGVGCESCHGAGSDYRKIHRKAGEAYEKSQKTTERASLVEAGQDFEFQEKCNACHLNYEGSPWKGAKKPYTPFTPTVDKKYSFDFEKYVRDDKAMHTHFKLAGTFTGPPMPKFHEEFQKAAKPPVKSDKGGDE
;
A
#
# COMPACT_ATOMS: atom_id res chain seq x y z
N LYS A 1 19.63 10.37 8.63
CA LYS A 1 19.35 9.21 7.75
C LYS A 1 18.51 8.15 8.46
N ASP A 2 18.70 7.96 9.77
CA ASP A 2 18.06 6.90 10.56
C ASP A 2 16.53 7.00 10.71
N CYS A 3 15.93 8.16 10.42
CA CYS A 3 14.49 8.37 10.59
C CYS A 3 13.70 8.19 9.28
N VAL A 4 14.26 8.63 8.15
CA VAL A 4 13.46 8.83 6.93
C VAL A 4 12.95 7.52 6.33
N GLY A 5 13.60 6.38 6.61
CA GLY A 5 13.27 5.09 6.00
C GLY A 5 11.85 4.58 6.25
N CYS A 6 11.18 5.05 7.30
CA CYS A 6 9.78 4.70 7.61
C CYS A 6 8.80 5.86 7.34
N HIS A 7 9.27 6.97 6.75
CA HIS A 7 8.51 8.22 6.57
C HIS A 7 8.45 8.67 5.10
N VAL A 8 8.91 7.83 4.17
CA VAL A 8 9.00 8.10 2.74
C VAL A 8 8.75 6.81 1.97
N ASP A 9 8.42 6.92 0.69
CA ASP A 9 8.28 5.77 -0.18
C ASP A 9 9.64 5.27 -0.69
N GLY A 10 9.90 3.97 -0.50
CA GLY A 10 11.00 3.26 -1.17
C GLY A 10 12.41 3.63 -0.71
N PHE A 11 12.63 4.11 0.52
CA PHE A 11 13.99 4.46 0.98
C PHE A 11 14.98 3.29 0.83
N GLY A 12 16.10 3.54 0.15
CA GLY A 12 17.12 2.51 -0.13
C GLY A 12 16.66 1.43 -1.12
N LYS A 13 15.59 1.69 -1.88
CA LYS A 13 15.11 0.87 -3.00
C LYS A 13 15.30 1.59 -4.32
N GLU A 14 15.40 0.83 -5.40
CA GLU A 14 15.48 1.38 -6.75
C GLU A 14 14.23 2.23 -7.04
N GLY A 15 14.44 3.45 -7.57
CA GLY A 15 13.37 4.40 -7.86
C GLY A 15 12.70 5.04 -6.65
N GLY A 16 13.15 4.75 -5.43
CA GLY A 16 12.57 5.31 -4.19
C GLY A 16 13.24 6.59 -3.72
N TYR A 17 12.76 7.10 -2.57
CA TYR A 17 13.19 8.37 -2.01
C TYR A 17 14.69 8.38 -1.66
N VAL A 18 15.36 9.48 -2.01
CA VAL A 18 16.74 9.80 -1.61
C VAL A 18 16.79 11.15 -0.88
N ILE A 19 17.69 11.28 0.09
CA ILE A 19 17.77 12.50 0.93
C ILE A 19 18.42 13.65 0.14
N GLU A 20 19.37 13.31 -0.72
CA GLU A 20 20.17 14.25 -1.50
C GLU A 20 19.33 14.95 -2.59
N GLU A 21 18.28 14.28 -3.09
CA GLU A 21 17.36 14.78 -4.12
C GLU A 21 15.92 14.35 -3.76
N PRO A 22 15.28 15.02 -2.78
CA PRO A 22 13.98 14.61 -2.28
C PRO A 22 12.89 14.87 -3.31
N GLU A 23 12.23 13.80 -3.76
CA GLU A 23 11.11 13.87 -4.68
C GLU A 23 9.80 14.05 -3.88
N LYS A 24 8.92 14.94 -4.36
CA LYS A 24 7.70 15.35 -3.66
C LYS A 24 6.66 14.23 -3.56
N PHE A 25 6.46 13.46 -4.63
CA PHE A 25 5.54 12.32 -4.67
C PHE A 25 6.03 11.11 -3.86
N LEU A 26 7.33 11.01 -3.56
CA LEU A 26 7.91 10.00 -2.67
C LEU A 26 8.04 10.47 -1.21
N THR A 27 7.66 11.71 -0.91
CA THR A 27 7.68 12.25 0.45
C THR A 27 6.42 11.81 1.22
N GLY A 28 6.63 11.21 2.40
CA GLY A 28 5.54 10.61 3.17
C GLY A 28 5.36 9.12 2.87
N VAL A 29 4.60 8.44 3.72
CA VAL A 29 4.20 7.03 3.48
C VAL A 29 3.02 7.05 2.51
N GLY A 30 3.29 6.79 1.24
CA GLY A 30 2.33 6.85 0.15
C GLY A 30 1.87 5.49 -0.33
N CYS A 31 1.32 5.48 -1.55
CA CYS A 31 0.67 4.31 -2.15
C CYS A 31 1.59 3.09 -2.18
N GLU A 32 2.86 3.30 -2.55
CA GLU A 32 3.81 2.23 -2.88
C GLU A 32 4.43 1.61 -1.63
N SER A 33 4.44 2.34 -0.50
CA SER A 33 4.79 1.78 0.81
C SER A 33 3.88 0.63 1.22
N CYS A 34 2.60 0.65 0.80
CA CYS A 34 1.63 -0.42 1.08
C CYS A 34 1.41 -1.35 -0.13
N HIS A 35 1.23 -0.81 -1.33
CA HIS A 35 0.85 -1.59 -2.52
C HIS A 35 2.02 -2.12 -3.35
N GLY A 36 3.27 -1.82 -2.99
CA GLY A 36 4.44 -2.23 -3.79
C GLY A 36 4.89 -1.15 -4.77
N ALA A 37 6.07 -1.34 -5.37
CA ALA A 37 6.61 -0.39 -6.34
C ALA A 37 5.79 -0.45 -7.64
N GLY A 38 5.22 0.67 -8.06
CA GLY A 38 4.16 0.76 -9.06
C GLY A 38 4.63 0.92 -10.49
N SER A 39 5.93 1.04 -10.74
CA SER A 39 6.50 1.31 -12.07
C SER A 39 5.98 0.36 -13.16
N ASP A 40 5.78 -0.92 -12.82
CA ASP A 40 5.36 -1.96 -13.74
C ASP A 40 3.87 -2.30 -13.65
N TYR A 41 3.32 -2.59 -12.47
CA TYR A 41 1.92 -2.97 -12.37
C TYR A 41 0.95 -1.84 -12.75
N ARG A 42 1.35 -0.56 -12.65
CA ARG A 42 0.49 0.57 -13.10
C ARG A 42 0.20 0.51 -14.60
N LYS A 43 1.13 -0.06 -15.39
CA LYS A 43 0.94 -0.25 -16.84
C LYS A 43 -0.11 -1.33 -17.11
N ILE A 44 -0.17 -2.35 -16.24
CA ILE A 44 -1.18 -3.41 -16.28
C ILE A 44 -2.53 -2.84 -15.88
N HIS A 45 -2.61 -2.01 -14.83
CA HIS A 45 -3.84 -1.30 -14.43
C HIS A 45 -4.47 -0.55 -15.59
N ARG A 46 -3.69 0.26 -16.30
CA ARG A 46 -4.16 1.02 -17.47
C ARG A 46 -4.75 0.09 -18.54
N LYS A 47 -3.98 -0.91 -18.99
CA LYS A 47 -4.40 -1.84 -20.05
C LYS A 47 -5.62 -2.68 -19.65
N ALA A 48 -5.66 -3.15 -18.41
CA ALA A 48 -6.77 -3.93 -17.88
C ALA A 48 -8.04 -3.08 -17.78
N GLY A 49 -7.92 -1.83 -17.33
CA GLY A 49 -9.03 -0.86 -17.30
C GLY A 49 -9.61 -0.60 -18.70
N GLU A 50 -8.75 -0.30 -19.67
CA GLU A 50 -9.15 -0.10 -21.08
C GLU A 50 -9.86 -1.35 -21.66
N ALA A 51 -9.35 -2.55 -21.37
CA ALA A 51 -9.95 -3.80 -21.82
C ALA A 51 -11.30 -4.09 -21.14
N TYR A 52 -11.42 -3.75 -19.85
CA TYR A 52 -12.65 -3.91 -19.09
C TYR A 52 -13.74 -2.95 -19.55
N GLU A 53 -13.40 -1.68 -19.77
CA GLU A 53 -14.34 -0.69 -20.29
C GLU A 53 -14.85 -1.09 -21.68
N LYS A 54 -13.96 -1.55 -22.56
CA LYS A 54 -14.30 -1.93 -23.94
C LYS A 54 -15.15 -3.19 -24.04
N SER A 55 -14.85 -4.22 -23.25
CA SER A 55 -15.43 -5.55 -23.46
C SER A 55 -15.67 -6.35 -22.18
N GLN A 56 -15.63 -5.72 -21.01
CA GLN A 56 -15.74 -6.38 -19.69
C GLN A 56 -14.72 -7.51 -19.51
N LYS A 57 -13.58 -7.44 -20.22
CA LYS A 57 -12.52 -8.42 -20.10
C LYS A 57 -11.77 -8.20 -18.78
N THR A 58 -11.79 -9.20 -17.91
CA THR A 58 -11.04 -9.18 -16.65
C THR A 58 -9.58 -9.57 -16.84
N THR A 59 -8.75 -9.24 -15.86
CA THR A 59 -7.33 -9.58 -15.80
C THR A 59 -7.03 -10.30 -14.49
N GLU A 60 -6.21 -11.34 -14.52
CA GLU A 60 -5.86 -12.11 -13.32
C GLU A 60 -4.90 -11.32 -12.41
N ARG A 61 -5.20 -11.29 -11.10
CA ARG A 61 -4.36 -10.61 -10.08
C ARG A 61 -2.94 -11.15 -10.02
N ALA A 62 -2.72 -12.41 -10.36
CA ALA A 62 -1.40 -13.01 -10.45
C ALA A 62 -0.43 -12.16 -11.31
N SER A 63 -0.90 -11.59 -12.41
CA SER A 63 -0.08 -10.70 -13.26
C SER A 63 0.38 -9.42 -12.55
N LEU A 64 -0.38 -8.94 -11.57
CA LEU A 64 -0.03 -7.77 -10.76
C LEU A 64 1.04 -8.12 -9.72
N VAL A 65 0.93 -9.31 -9.11
CA VAL A 65 1.93 -9.82 -8.16
C VAL A 65 3.27 -10.03 -8.83
N GLU A 66 3.27 -10.65 -10.02
CA GLU A 66 4.49 -10.82 -10.83
C GLU A 66 5.14 -9.48 -11.17
N ALA A 67 4.33 -8.42 -11.30
CA ALA A 67 4.78 -7.05 -11.54
C ALA A 67 5.01 -6.23 -10.26
N GLY A 68 5.05 -6.88 -9.08
CA GLY A 68 5.46 -6.26 -7.82
C GLY A 68 4.34 -5.65 -6.98
N GLN A 69 3.07 -5.83 -7.34
CA GLN A 69 1.95 -5.37 -6.50
C GLN A 69 1.75 -6.28 -5.28
N ASP A 70 1.60 -5.66 -4.11
CA ASP A 70 1.36 -6.35 -2.85
C ASP A 70 -0.14 -6.52 -2.57
N PHE A 71 -0.52 -7.72 -2.15
CA PHE A 71 -1.89 -8.09 -1.73
C PHE A 71 -1.95 -8.65 -0.29
N GLU A 72 -0.81 -8.78 0.38
CA GLU A 72 -0.70 -9.32 1.74
C GLU A 72 -0.52 -8.20 2.78
N PHE A 73 0.20 -7.13 2.43
CA PHE A 73 0.43 -5.89 3.20
C PHE A 73 1.18 -6.02 4.53
N GLN A 74 0.97 -7.10 5.27
CA GLN A 74 1.40 -7.25 6.67
C GLN A 74 2.90 -7.03 6.84
N GLU A 75 3.72 -7.59 5.94
CA GLU A 75 5.17 -7.46 6.04
C GLU A 75 5.65 -6.01 5.84
N LYS A 76 5.02 -5.26 4.94
CA LYS A 76 5.30 -3.84 4.73
C LYS A 76 4.94 -3.01 5.95
N CYS A 77 3.81 -3.29 6.59
CA CYS A 77 3.44 -2.63 7.83
C CYS A 77 4.43 -2.96 8.97
N ASN A 78 4.78 -4.24 9.11
CA ASN A 78 5.69 -4.72 10.16
C ASN A 78 7.08 -4.09 10.04
N ALA A 79 7.57 -3.88 8.82
CA ALA A 79 8.87 -3.25 8.56
C ALA A 79 9.03 -1.84 9.14
N CYS A 80 7.92 -1.15 9.45
CA CYS A 80 7.93 0.16 10.08
C CYS A 80 7.40 0.09 11.52
N HIS A 81 6.23 -0.53 11.74
CA HIS A 81 5.53 -0.52 13.03
C HIS A 81 6.06 -1.55 14.04
N LEU A 82 6.67 -2.63 13.56
CA LEU A 82 7.28 -3.67 14.39
C LEU A 82 8.81 -3.68 14.28
N ASN A 83 9.41 -2.62 13.74
CA ASN A 83 10.86 -2.52 13.62
C ASN A 83 11.51 -1.88 14.85
N TYR A 84 11.52 -2.60 15.97
CA TYR A 84 12.14 -2.17 17.22
C TYR A 84 12.82 -3.34 17.94
N GLU A 85 13.73 -3.03 18.86
CA GLU A 85 14.45 -4.02 19.66
C GLU A 85 13.49 -4.83 20.55
N GLY A 86 13.61 -6.16 20.52
CA GLY A 86 12.70 -7.06 21.24
C GLY A 86 11.32 -7.23 20.61
N SER A 87 11.09 -6.70 19.39
CA SER A 87 9.87 -6.91 18.64
C SER A 87 9.59 -8.40 18.36
N PRO A 88 8.31 -8.82 18.31
CA PRO A 88 7.94 -10.17 17.87
C PRO A 88 8.24 -10.43 16.38
N TRP A 89 8.41 -9.37 15.57
CA TRP A 89 8.70 -9.50 14.14
C TRP A 89 10.18 -9.80 13.90
N LYS A 90 10.46 -10.92 13.22
CA LYS A 90 11.84 -11.43 13.01
C LYS A 90 12.68 -10.56 12.07
N GLY A 91 12.06 -9.71 11.25
CA GLY A 91 12.78 -8.82 10.34
C GLY A 91 13.33 -7.55 11.00
N ALA A 92 13.10 -7.36 12.31
CA ALA A 92 13.48 -6.14 13.00
C ALA A 92 15.00 -5.90 12.97
N LYS A 93 15.41 -4.76 12.43
CA LYS A 93 16.81 -4.34 12.31
C LYS A 93 16.96 -2.82 12.42
N LYS A 94 18.15 -2.37 12.81
CA LYS A 94 18.47 -0.94 12.85
C LYS A 94 18.38 -0.31 11.44
N PRO A 95 17.98 0.96 11.33
CA PRO A 95 17.53 1.85 12.41
C PRO A 95 16.13 1.49 12.91
N TYR A 96 15.93 1.47 14.23
CA TYR A 96 14.65 1.11 14.85
C TYR A 96 13.71 2.32 14.96
N THR A 97 12.40 2.07 14.97
CA THR A 97 11.44 3.10 15.38
C THR A 97 11.67 3.47 16.85
N PRO A 98 11.71 4.77 17.18
CA PRO A 98 11.74 5.21 18.58
C PRO A 98 10.37 5.12 19.26
N PHE A 99 9.30 4.89 18.49
CA PHE A 99 7.93 4.84 18.99
C PHE A 99 7.50 3.39 19.26
N THR A 100 7.74 2.92 20.48
CA THR A 100 7.52 1.52 20.88
C THR A 100 6.48 1.40 22.01
N PRO A 101 5.92 0.21 22.25
CA PRO A 101 5.00 -0.03 23.37
C PRO A 101 5.59 0.29 24.75
N THR A 102 6.93 0.28 24.88
CA THR A 102 7.65 0.68 26.10
C THR A 102 7.59 2.19 26.32
N VAL A 103 7.58 2.98 25.25
CA VAL A 103 7.41 4.44 25.33
C VAL A 103 5.96 4.78 25.67
N ASP A 104 5.02 4.17 24.95
CA ASP A 104 3.59 4.32 25.20
C ASP A 104 2.83 3.13 24.59
N LYS A 105 1.87 2.57 25.33
CA LYS A 105 1.03 1.45 24.87
C LYS A 105 0.32 1.75 23.55
N LYS A 106 0.04 3.01 23.23
CA LYS A 106 -0.60 3.41 21.97
C LYS A 106 0.20 3.03 20.71
N TYR A 107 1.50 2.78 20.85
CA TYR A 107 2.37 2.32 19.75
C TYR A 107 2.39 0.80 19.58
N SER A 108 1.56 0.06 20.33
CA SER A 108 1.31 -1.35 20.05
C SER A 108 0.66 -1.50 18.68
N PHE A 109 1.15 -2.43 17.89
CA PHE A 109 0.67 -2.65 16.53
C PHE A 109 -0.01 -4.01 16.39
N ASP A 110 -1.23 -3.99 15.88
CA ASP A 110 -2.02 -5.15 15.47
C ASP A 110 -2.47 -4.91 14.03
N PHE A 111 -1.88 -5.66 13.09
CA PHE A 111 -2.14 -5.50 11.67
C PHE A 111 -3.63 -5.61 11.35
N GLU A 112 -4.32 -6.63 11.88
CA GLU A 112 -5.73 -6.87 11.55
C GLU A 112 -6.64 -5.77 12.09
N LYS A 113 -6.28 -5.18 13.23
CA LYS A 113 -7.00 -4.02 13.76
C LYS A 113 -6.78 -2.77 12.92
N TYR A 114 -5.51 -2.41 12.65
CA TYR A 114 -5.18 -1.12 12.05
C TYR A 114 -5.41 -1.07 10.54
N VAL A 115 -5.31 -2.20 9.82
CA VAL A 115 -5.63 -2.25 8.39
C VAL A 115 -7.11 -1.94 8.10
N ARG A 116 -7.98 -2.05 9.12
CA ARG A 116 -9.41 -1.73 9.05
C ARG A 116 -9.73 -0.27 9.40
N ASP A 117 -8.74 0.54 9.77
CA ASP A 117 -8.95 1.95 10.10
C ASP A 117 -8.82 2.82 8.84
N ASP A 118 -9.96 3.20 8.25
CA ASP A 118 -10.04 4.08 7.08
C ASP A 118 -9.31 5.42 7.26
N LYS A 119 -9.14 5.90 8.50
CA LYS A 119 -8.40 7.15 8.78
C LYS A 119 -6.89 6.96 8.74
N ALA A 120 -6.41 5.75 9.06
CA ALA A 120 -5.01 5.40 8.98
C ALA A 120 -4.62 4.94 7.56
N MET A 121 -5.55 4.30 6.85
CA MET A 121 -5.41 3.90 5.46
C MET A 121 -5.98 4.99 4.54
N HIS A 122 -6.99 4.64 3.74
CA HIS A 122 -7.82 5.57 3.00
C HIS A 122 -9.23 4.98 2.89
N THR A 123 -10.24 5.84 2.65
CA THR A 123 -11.60 5.38 2.37
C THR A 123 -11.60 4.34 1.25
N HIS A 124 -12.32 3.25 1.45
CA HIS A 124 -12.48 2.20 0.45
C HIS A 124 -13.66 2.50 -0.48
N PHE A 125 -13.42 2.37 -1.78
CA PHE A 125 -14.40 2.59 -2.83
C PHE A 125 -14.72 1.28 -3.56
N LYS A 126 -15.98 1.15 -4.02
CA LYS A 126 -16.44 -0.01 -4.78
C LYS A 126 -15.63 -0.13 -6.08
N LEU A 127 -15.03 -1.30 -6.28
CA LEU A 127 -14.28 -1.63 -7.48
C LEU A 127 -15.20 -2.21 -8.54
N ALA A 128 -14.89 -1.95 -9.80
CA ALA A 128 -15.67 -2.45 -10.94
C ALA A 128 -15.52 -3.95 -11.19
N GLY A 129 -14.52 -4.61 -10.59
CA GLY A 129 -14.24 -6.03 -10.83
C GLY A 129 -13.26 -6.32 -11.98
N THR A 130 -12.48 -5.33 -12.42
CA THR A 130 -11.47 -5.47 -13.48
C THR A 130 -10.45 -6.58 -13.23
N PHE A 131 -10.14 -6.85 -11.96
CA PHE A 131 -9.17 -7.86 -11.56
C PHE A 131 -9.84 -9.04 -10.84
N THR A 132 -9.52 -10.25 -11.29
CA THR A 132 -10.09 -11.52 -10.82
C THR A 132 -9.01 -12.50 -10.37
N GLY A 133 -9.43 -13.60 -9.73
CA GLY A 133 -8.54 -14.67 -9.31
C GLY A 133 -7.59 -14.32 -8.16
N PRO A 134 -6.75 -15.29 -7.76
CA PRO A 134 -5.78 -15.14 -6.67
C PRO A 134 -4.53 -14.33 -7.07
N PRO A 135 -3.78 -13.80 -6.07
CA PRO A 135 -4.12 -13.79 -4.65
C PRO A 135 -5.22 -12.75 -4.37
N MET A 136 -6.03 -13.04 -3.37
CA MET A 136 -7.06 -12.13 -2.90
C MET A 136 -6.70 -11.70 -1.48
N PRO A 137 -6.57 -10.39 -1.20
CA PRO A 137 -6.31 -9.92 0.15
C PRO A 137 -7.32 -10.49 1.13
N LYS A 138 -6.85 -10.90 2.31
CA LYS A 138 -7.68 -11.53 3.35
C LYS A 138 -8.98 -10.76 3.64
N PHE A 139 -8.93 -9.43 3.60
CA PHE A 139 -10.06 -8.55 3.94
C PHE A 139 -10.74 -7.94 2.70
N HIS A 140 -10.41 -8.40 1.48
CA HIS A 140 -10.92 -7.81 0.25
C HIS A 140 -12.45 -7.79 0.18
N GLU A 141 -13.10 -8.92 0.45
CA GLU A 141 -14.55 -9.03 0.38
C GLU A 141 -15.25 -8.21 1.47
N GLU A 142 -14.70 -8.24 2.69
CA GLU A 142 -15.17 -7.44 3.82
C GLU A 142 -15.16 -5.95 3.45
N PHE A 143 -14.02 -5.47 2.94
CA PHE A 143 -13.82 -4.08 2.54
C PHE A 143 -14.68 -3.69 1.35
N GLN A 144 -14.75 -4.54 0.32
CA GLN A 144 -15.60 -4.28 -0.82
C GLN A 144 -17.08 -4.30 -0.46
N LYS A 145 -17.53 -5.07 0.55
CA LYS A 145 -18.93 -5.03 1.02
C LYS A 145 -19.28 -3.68 1.64
N ALA A 146 -18.41 -3.14 2.48
CA ALA A 146 -18.59 -1.87 3.21
C ALA A 146 -18.18 -0.61 2.41
N ALA A 147 -17.50 -0.78 1.27
CA ALA A 147 -16.96 0.32 0.48
C ALA A 147 -18.04 1.32 0.01
N LYS A 148 -17.65 2.60 -0.04
CA LYS A 148 -18.50 3.67 -0.57
C LYS A 148 -18.66 3.55 -2.10
N PRO A 149 -19.77 4.05 -2.67
CA PRO A 149 -19.90 4.18 -4.12
C PRO A 149 -18.72 4.97 -4.70
N PRO A 150 -18.33 4.72 -5.96
CA PRO A 150 -17.28 5.51 -6.60
C PRO A 150 -17.69 6.99 -6.60
N VAL A 151 -16.74 7.86 -6.21
CA VAL A 151 -16.92 9.30 -6.42
C VAL A 151 -16.95 9.52 -7.92
N LYS A 152 -17.94 10.24 -8.44
CA LYS A 152 -17.93 10.63 -9.85
C LYS A 152 -16.62 11.39 -10.08
N SER A 153 -15.79 10.90 -10.99
CA SER A 153 -14.74 11.72 -11.57
C SER A 153 -15.45 12.91 -12.20
N ASP A 154 -15.22 14.12 -11.69
CA ASP A 154 -15.47 15.30 -12.51
C ASP A 154 -14.67 15.05 -13.78
N LYS A 155 -15.39 14.95 -14.90
CA LYS A 155 -14.78 14.88 -16.22
C LYS A 155 -13.74 15.98 -16.27
N GLY A 156 -12.52 15.63 -16.67
CA GLY A 156 -11.37 16.53 -16.70
C GLY A 156 -11.77 17.96 -17.07
N GLY A 157 -11.57 18.87 -16.13
CA GLY A 157 -11.36 20.26 -16.48
C GLY A 157 -9.97 20.34 -17.08
N ASP A 158 -9.92 20.73 -18.35
CA ASP A 158 -8.75 21.45 -18.86
C ASP A 158 -8.50 22.63 -17.90
N GLU A 159 -7.37 22.59 -17.19
CA GLU A 159 -6.63 23.78 -16.74
C GLU A 159 -5.13 23.56 -17.05
#